data_AF-A0A537UR24-F1
#
_entry.id   AF-A0A537UR24-F1
#
_cell.length_a   1.000
_cell.length_b   1.000
_cell.length_c   1.000
_cell.angle_alpha   90.00
_cell.angle_beta   90.00
_cell.angle_gamma   90.00
#
_symmetry.space_group_name_H-M   'P 1'
#
loop_
_entity.id
_entity.type
_entity.pdbx_description
1 polymer ?
#
loop_
_entity_poly.entity_id
_entity_poly.type
_entity_poly.pdbx_seq_one_letter_code
_entity_poly.pdbx_strand_id
1 'polypeptide(L)'
;MSNVASSSPILRRIQASGVLRVGTTGDYTPFSLLRPDGSYIGADIDMAHDLAERLGIDIEFVPSVWIDLLDHFLADRFDIAMGGVTVTAPRAEKAFFSIPTFVDGKRPLARREYRDRFTNFAAIDQPGVRLIANPGSANEAFVRGHFRQATVI
;
A
#
# COMPACT_ATOMS: atom_id res chain seq x y z
N MET A 1 5.55 12.06 -35.98
CA MET A 1 6.29 12.84 -34.99
C MET A 1 5.40 12.96 -33.76
N SER A 2 5.63 12.09 -32.78
CA SER A 2 4.81 11.98 -31.57
C SER A 2 5.04 13.19 -30.67
N ASN A 3 3.96 13.91 -30.42
CA ASN A 3 3.85 15.07 -29.54
C ASN A 3 4.47 14.74 -28.17
N VAL A 4 5.53 15.46 -27.78
CA VAL A 4 6.07 15.40 -26.41
C VAL A 4 4.95 15.94 -25.52
N ALA A 5 4.23 15.03 -24.87
CA ALA A 5 3.21 15.35 -23.89
C ALA A 5 3.78 16.40 -22.92
N SER A 6 3.08 17.52 -22.77
CA SER A 6 3.48 18.53 -21.78
C SER A 6 3.65 17.81 -20.44
N SER A 7 4.85 17.86 -19.85
CA SER A 7 5.11 17.22 -18.57
C SER A 7 4.06 17.67 -17.54
N SER A 8 3.47 16.71 -16.84
CA SER A 8 2.51 16.97 -15.76
C SER A 8 3.06 18.05 -14.82
N PRO A 9 2.23 18.98 -14.28
CA PRO A 9 2.67 19.95 -13.28
C PRO A 9 3.43 19.29 -12.11
N ILE A 10 3.03 18.08 -11.72
CA ILE A 10 3.70 17.28 -10.68
C ILE A 10 5.10 16.87 -11.13
N LEU A 11 5.24 16.32 -12.35
CA LEU A 11 6.55 15.92 -12.88
C LEU A 11 7.50 17.13 -12.99
N ARG A 12 6.99 18.30 -13.40
CA ARG A 12 7.79 19.54 -13.40
C ARG A 12 8.21 19.94 -11.99
N ARG A 13 7.33 19.84 -10.99
CA ARG A 13 7.69 20.12 -9.59
C ARG A 13 8.79 19.19 -9.12
N ILE A 14 8.65 17.89 -9.34
CA ILE A 14 9.64 16.86 -8.96
C ILE A 14 11.00 17.14 -9.62
N GLN A 15 11.01 17.44 -10.92
CA GLN A 15 12.23 17.78 -11.65
C GLN A 15 12.87 19.09 -11.15
N ALA A 16 12.06 20.07 -10.76
CA ALA A 16 12.55 21.34 -10.24
C ALA A 16 13.07 21.23 -8.79
N SER A 17 12.42 20.43 -7.94
CA SER A 17 12.87 20.20 -6.56
C SER A 17 14.07 19.25 -6.49
N GLY A 18 14.22 18.36 -7.47
CA GLY A 18 15.22 17.29 -7.43
C GLY A 18 14.91 16.22 -6.39
N VAL A 19 13.65 16.14 -5.92
CA VAL A 19 13.23 15.20 -4.86
C VAL A 19 11.88 14.57 -5.22
N LEU A 20 11.82 13.24 -5.17
CA LEU A 20 10.59 12.44 -5.19
C LEU A 20 10.13 12.14 -3.75
N ARG A 21 8.96 12.66 -3.38
CA ARG A 21 8.35 12.37 -2.08
C ARG A 21 7.48 11.11 -2.19
N VAL A 22 7.82 10.07 -1.44
CA VAL A 22 7.15 8.77 -1.48
C VAL A 22 6.42 8.51 -0.17
N GLY A 23 5.09 8.48 -0.25
CA GLY A 23 4.23 8.12 0.89
C GLY A 23 4.25 6.63 1.14
N THR A 24 4.55 6.22 2.39
CA THR A 24 4.56 4.81 2.76
C THR A 24 4.16 4.58 4.22
N THR A 25 3.63 3.39 4.55
CA THR A 25 3.09 3.11 5.89
C THR A 25 4.12 2.52 6.85
N GLY A 26 5.18 1.88 6.36
CA GLY A 26 6.19 1.26 7.21
C GLY A 26 5.73 0.05 8.04
N ASP A 27 4.54 -0.50 7.79
CA ASP A 27 3.95 -1.55 8.63
C ASP A 27 3.52 -2.81 7.83
N TYR A 28 3.94 -2.94 6.58
CA TYR A 28 3.44 -3.96 5.65
C TYR A 28 4.54 -4.71 4.92
N THR A 29 5.18 -5.64 5.62
CA THR A 29 6.15 -6.60 5.04
C THR A 29 5.45 -7.56 4.06
N PRO A 30 6.05 -7.87 2.88
CA PRO A 30 7.40 -7.54 2.44
C PRO A 30 7.54 -6.24 1.64
N PHE A 31 6.49 -5.41 1.54
CA PHE A 31 6.48 -4.24 0.68
C PHE A 31 7.16 -3.02 1.31
N SER A 32 6.82 -2.71 2.56
CA SER A 32 7.36 -1.57 3.31
C SER A 32 7.37 -1.86 4.80
N LEU A 33 8.54 -1.75 5.44
CA LEU A 33 8.74 -1.84 6.88
C LEU A 33 9.63 -0.69 7.35
N LEU A 34 9.18 0.05 8.36
CA LEU A 34 9.97 1.02 9.10
C LEU A 34 10.78 0.29 10.16
N ARG A 35 12.10 0.47 10.12
CA ARG A 35 13.04 -0.09 11.09
C ARG A 35 13.23 0.83 12.30
N PRO A 36 13.74 0.30 13.43
CA PRO A 36 14.03 1.10 14.62
C PRO A 36 15.05 2.22 14.39
N ASP A 37 15.90 2.10 13.39
CA ASP A 37 16.88 3.13 13.00
C ASP A 37 16.27 4.25 12.13
N GLY A 38 14.97 4.19 11.85
CA GLY A 38 14.25 5.15 11.01
C GLY A 38 14.33 4.88 9.52
N SER A 39 15.06 3.85 9.07
CA SER A 39 15.12 3.47 7.66
C SER A 39 13.91 2.64 7.24
N TYR A 40 13.51 2.77 5.98
CA TYR A 40 12.50 1.91 5.37
C TYR A 40 13.17 0.77 4.59
N ILE A 41 12.54 -0.40 4.56
CA ILE A 41 12.92 -1.52 3.68
C ILE A 41 11.70 -2.21 3.06
N GLY A 42 11.93 -2.93 1.97
CA GLY A 42 10.95 -3.81 1.34
C GLY A 42 10.91 -3.62 -0.16
N ALA A 43 10.15 -4.48 -0.84
CA ALA A 43 10.11 -4.51 -2.30
C ALA A 43 9.67 -3.17 -2.92
N ASP A 44 8.71 -2.47 -2.29
CA ASP A 44 8.24 -1.19 -2.80
C ASP A 44 9.18 -0.03 -2.43
N ILE A 45 9.99 -0.19 -1.38
CA ILE A 45 11.06 0.74 -1.02
C ILE A 45 12.20 0.64 -2.04
N ASP A 46 12.60 -0.58 -2.40
CA ASP A 46 13.62 -0.84 -3.43
C ASP A 46 13.15 -0.30 -4.79
N MET A 47 11.88 -0.50 -5.14
CA MET A 47 11.28 0.04 -6.36
C MET A 47 11.22 1.57 -6.35
N ALA A 48 11.00 2.20 -5.19
CA ALA A 48 11.00 3.66 -5.06
C ALA A 48 12.41 4.23 -5.28
N HIS A 49 13.44 3.57 -4.76
CA HIS A 49 14.84 3.91 -5.02
C HIS A 49 15.19 3.79 -6.51
N ASP A 50 14.84 2.68 -7.18
CA ASP A 50 15.07 2.50 -8.63
C ASP A 50 14.34 3.58 -9.46
N LEU A 51 13.12 3.97 -9.07
CA LEU A 51 12.40 5.06 -9.74
C LEU A 51 13.13 6.41 -9.59
N ALA A 52 13.58 6.76 -8.39
CA ALA A 52 14.31 7.99 -8.14
C ALA A 52 15.65 8.03 -8.91
N GLU A 53 16.39 6.91 -8.93
CA GLU A 53 17.63 6.75 -9.68
C GLU A 53 17.42 6.97 -11.18
N ARG A 54 16.38 6.36 -11.77
CA ARG A 54 16.02 6.54 -13.19
C ARG A 54 15.64 7.97 -13.54
N LEU A 55 15.09 8.71 -12.58
CA LEU A 55 14.74 10.11 -12.72
C LEU A 55 15.92 11.05 -12.45
N GLY A 56 17.02 10.54 -11.89
CA GLY A 56 18.21 11.33 -11.54
C GLY A 56 17.95 12.32 -10.41
N ILE A 57 17.12 11.94 -9.44
CA ILE A 57 16.67 12.80 -8.32
C ILE A 57 16.81 12.06 -6.98
N ASP A 58 16.78 12.82 -5.90
CA ASP A 58 16.76 12.28 -4.55
C ASP A 58 15.37 11.74 -4.17
N ILE A 59 15.31 10.97 -3.09
CA ILE A 59 14.08 10.40 -2.55
C ILE A 59 13.87 10.81 -1.09
N GLU A 60 12.62 11.14 -0.75
CA GLU A 60 12.17 11.40 0.62
C GLU A 60 11.01 10.47 0.94
N PHE A 61 11.14 9.63 1.96
CA PHE A 61 10.02 8.83 2.45
C PHE A 61 9.18 9.65 3.43
N VAL A 62 7.90 9.82 3.10
CA VAL A 62 6.93 10.56 3.90
C VAL A 62 6.05 9.56 4.67
N PRO A 63 6.12 9.52 6.02
CA PRO A 63 5.33 8.60 6.80
C PRO A 63 3.83 8.83 6.64
N SER A 64 3.08 7.74 6.51
CA SER A 64 1.62 7.73 6.41
C SER A 64 1.05 6.54 7.16
N VAL A 65 -0.28 6.46 7.24
CA VAL A 65 -1.02 5.31 7.79
C VAL A 65 -2.15 4.94 6.83
N TRP A 66 -2.60 3.69 6.86
CA TRP A 66 -3.59 3.17 5.91
C TRP A 66 -4.89 3.97 5.85
N ILE A 67 -5.40 4.39 7.01
CA ILE A 67 -6.65 5.16 7.14
C ILE A 67 -6.54 6.54 6.48
N ASP A 68 -5.38 7.19 6.59
CA ASP A 68 -5.16 8.55 6.09
C ASP A 68 -4.39 8.58 4.77
N LEU A 69 -4.02 7.43 4.19
CA LEU A 69 -3.12 7.36 3.04
C LEU A 69 -3.64 8.18 1.85
N LEU A 70 -4.92 8.06 1.56
CA LEU A 70 -5.55 8.80 0.46
C LEU A 70 -5.66 10.29 0.78
N ASP A 71 -6.00 10.64 2.02
CA ASP A 71 -6.17 12.04 2.41
C ASP A 71 -4.82 12.76 2.46
N HIS A 72 -3.76 12.10 2.93
CA HIS A 72 -2.40 12.61 2.85
C HIS A 72 -1.93 12.81 1.40
N PHE A 73 -2.28 11.90 0.50
CA PHE A 73 -2.01 12.05 -0.93
C PHE A 73 -2.74 13.27 -1.52
N LEU A 74 -4.04 13.40 -1.24
CA LEU A 74 -4.87 14.51 -1.73
C LEU A 74 -4.44 15.87 -1.15
N ALA A 75 -3.84 15.87 0.03
CA ALA A 75 -3.24 17.05 0.66
C ALA A 75 -1.83 17.40 0.12
N ASP A 76 -1.37 16.76 -0.96
CA ASP A 76 -0.05 16.96 -1.59
C ASP A 76 1.13 16.76 -0.63
N ARG A 77 0.97 15.87 0.37
CA ARG A 77 2.06 15.53 1.30
C ARG A 77 3.18 14.74 0.62
N PHE A 78 2.85 13.97 -0.41
CA PHE A 78 3.80 13.18 -1.19
C PHE A 78 3.31 13.02 -2.63
N ASP A 79 4.21 12.62 -3.53
CA ASP A 79 4.00 12.60 -4.97
C ASP A 79 3.42 11.27 -5.46
N ILE A 80 3.77 10.19 -4.76
CA ILE A 80 3.34 8.83 -5.05
C ILE A 80 3.26 8.04 -3.75
N ALA A 81 2.28 7.14 -3.64
CA ALA A 81 2.22 6.16 -2.55
C ALA A 81 2.80 4.82 -3.02
N MET A 82 3.76 4.27 -2.28
CA MET A 82 4.39 2.96 -2.55
C MET A 82 4.50 2.18 -1.24
N GLY A 83 4.04 0.92 -1.22
CA GLY A 83 3.92 0.13 0.01
C GLY A 83 2.80 -0.91 0.01
N GLY A 84 2.61 -1.65 -1.08
CA GLY A 84 1.60 -2.71 -1.20
C GLY A 84 0.19 -2.18 -1.38
N VAL A 85 0.03 -1.02 -2.02
CA VAL A 85 -1.26 -0.34 -2.17
C VAL A 85 -2.15 -1.07 -3.19
N THR A 86 -3.14 -1.82 -2.70
CA THR A 86 -4.15 -2.44 -3.57
C THR A 86 -4.99 -1.37 -4.28
N VAL A 87 -5.20 -1.57 -5.59
CA VAL A 87 -6.16 -0.81 -6.40
C VAL A 87 -7.57 -1.13 -5.92
N THR A 88 -8.32 -0.12 -5.52
CA THR A 88 -9.73 -0.24 -5.13
C THR A 88 -10.55 0.83 -5.84
N ALA A 89 -11.82 0.55 -6.13
CA ALA A 89 -12.70 1.54 -6.77
C ALA A 89 -12.74 2.89 -6.01
N PRO A 90 -12.92 2.92 -4.67
CA PRO A 90 -12.93 4.18 -3.93
C PRO A 90 -11.63 5.00 -4.03
N ARG A 91 -10.48 4.34 -4.20
CA ARG A 91 -9.20 5.03 -4.42
C ARG A 91 -9.06 5.50 -5.87
N ALA A 92 -9.45 4.66 -6.82
CA ALA A 92 -9.37 4.95 -8.26
C ALA A 92 -10.31 6.09 -8.68
N GLU A 93 -11.37 6.35 -7.92
CA GLU A 93 -12.23 7.53 -8.10
C GLU A 93 -11.53 8.86 -7.78
N LYS A 94 -10.50 8.85 -6.92
CA LYS A 94 -9.85 10.07 -6.41
C LYS A 94 -8.37 10.19 -6.78
N ALA A 95 -7.73 9.09 -7.19
CA ALA A 95 -6.31 9.04 -7.50
C ALA A 95 -6.05 8.13 -8.71
N PHE A 96 -4.97 8.43 -9.43
CA PHE A 96 -4.47 7.55 -10.48
C PHE A 96 -3.60 6.44 -9.90
N PHE A 97 -3.65 5.27 -10.53
CA PHE A 97 -2.72 4.18 -10.29
C PHE A 97 -1.77 4.03 -11.48
N SER A 98 -0.56 3.56 -11.20
CA SER A 98 0.33 3.06 -12.25
C SER A 98 -0.28 1.82 -12.91
N ILE A 99 0.41 1.32 -13.94
CA ILE A 99 0.22 -0.08 -14.30
C ILE A 99 0.50 -0.98 -13.08
N PRO A 100 -0.28 -2.05 -12.86
CA PRO A 100 -0.04 -2.96 -11.75
C PRO A 100 1.36 -3.59 -11.84
N THR A 101 2.11 -3.52 -10.75
CA THR A 101 3.45 -4.13 -10.62
C THR A 101 3.38 -5.57 -10.08
N PHE A 102 2.27 -5.93 -9.44
CA PHE A 102 2.03 -7.24 -8.86
C PHE A 102 0.54 -7.58 -8.84
N VAL A 103 0.21 -8.85 -9.03
CA VAL A 103 -1.15 -9.39 -8.87
C VAL A 103 -1.20 -10.22 -7.59
N ASP A 104 -2.09 -9.84 -6.67
CA ASP A 104 -2.24 -10.50 -5.38
C ASP A 104 -3.70 -10.91 -5.11
N GLY A 105 -3.88 -11.78 -4.11
CA GLY A 105 -5.18 -12.22 -3.61
C GLY A 105 -5.15 -12.42 -2.09
N LYS A 106 -6.32 -12.29 -1.46
CA LYS A 106 -6.48 -12.44 -0.01
C LYS A 106 -6.31 -13.90 0.39
N ARG A 107 -5.43 -14.16 1.35
CA ARG A 107 -5.13 -15.51 1.87
C ARG A 107 -5.06 -15.45 3.40
N PRO A 108 -5.64 -16.43 4.11
CA PRO A 108 -5.50 -16.50 5.56
C PRO A 108 -4.04 -16.86 5.92
N LEU A 109 -3.48 -16.15 6.89
CA LEU A 109 -2.24 -16.52 7.55
C LEU A 109 -2.57 -16.93 8.98
N ALA A 110 -2.15 -18.13 9.38
CA ALA A 110 -2.46 -18.69 10.69
C ALA A 110 -1.27 -19.48 11.26
N ARG A 111 -1.33 -19.80 12.55
CA ARG A 111 -0.38 -20.74 13.17
C ARG A 111 -0.42 -22.07 12.44
N ARG A 112 0.75 -22.72 12.33
CA ARG A 112 0.92 -23.99 11.59
C ARG A 112 -0.06 -25.07 12.05
N GLU A 113 -0.37 -25.14 13.34
CA GLU A 113 -1.34 -26.06 13.94
C GLU A 113 -2.78 -25.88 13.42
N TYR A 114 -3.12 -24.72 12.83
CA TYR A 114 -4.43 -24.44 12.24
C TYR A 114 -4.46 -24.56 10.71
N ARG A 115 -3.41 -25.11 10.08
CA ARG A 115 -3.30 -25.26 8.63
C ARG A 115 -4.57 -25.81 8.00
N ASP A 116 -5.12 -26.88 8.57
CA ASP A 116 -6.27 -27.58 8.00
C ASP A 116 -7.61 -27.03 8.50
N ARG A 117 -7.57 -26.09 9.47
CA ARG A 117 -8.76 -25.47 10.08
C ARG A 117 -9.32 -24.32 9.23
N PHE A 118 -8.47 -23.52 8.59
CA PHE A 118 -8.87 -22.29 7.90
C PHE A 118 -8.74 -22.41 6.38
N THR A 119 -9.37 -23.44 5.83
CA THR A 119 -9.24 -23.83 4.41
C THR A 119 -10.25 -23.16 3.48
N ASN A 120 -11.33 -22.59 4.02
CA ASN A 120 -12.38 -21.89 3.27
C ASN A 120 -13.12 -20.86 4.15
N PHE A 121 -13.99 -20.06 3.54
CA PHE A 121 -14.72 -19.00 4.25
C PHE A 121 -15.58 -19.52 5.41
N ALA A 122 -16.32 -20.61 5.22
CA ALA A 122 -17.19 -21.15 6.26
C ALA A 122 -16.40 -21.61 7.50
N ALA A 123 -15.21 -22.17 7.30
CA ALA A 123 -14.35 -22.61 8.38
C ALA A 123 -13.68 -21.44 9.14
N ILE A 124 -13.51 -20.30 8.46
CA ILE A 124 -13.01 -19.06 9.05
C ILE A 124 -14.13 -18.32 9.79
N ASP A 125 -15.35 -18.27 9.22
CA ASP A 125 -16.49 -17.52 9.77
C ASP A 125 -17.21 -18.25 10.91
N GLN A 126 -16.50 -18.51 12.00
CA GLN A 126 -17.02 -19.24 13.15
C GLN A 126 -16.94 -18.39 14.42
N PRO A 127 -17.92 -18.51 15.35
CA PRO A 127 -17.81 -17.92 16.67
C PRO A 127 -16.49 -18.33 17.36
N GLY A 128 -15.83 -17.36 18.00
CA GLY A 128 -14.54 -17.56 18.67
C GLY A 128 -13.31 -17.53 17.76
N VAL A 129 -13.47 -17.45 16.43
CA VAL A 129 -12.35 -17.11 15.54
C VAL A 129 -12.10 -15.60 15.61
N ARG A 130 -10.83 -15.23 15.74
CA ARG A 130 -10.38 -13.83 15.80
C ARG A 130 -9.57 -13.51 14.55
N LEU A 131 -10.03 -12.53 13.78
CA LEU A 131 -9.41 -12.07 12.54
C LEU A 131 -8.77 -10.71 12.78
N ILE A 132 -7.49 -10.59 12.44
CA ILE A 132 -6.77 -9.32 12.50
C ILE A 132 -6.50 -8.83 11.08
N ALA A 133 -6.68 -7.53 10.84
CA ALA A 133 -6.33 -6.87 9.61
C ALA A 133 -5.81 -5.47 9.92
N ASN A 134 -4.97 -4.92 9.04
CA ASN A 134 -4.51 -3.55 9.14
C ASN A 134 -5.70 -2.57 8.98
N PRO A 135 -5.97 -1.67 9.96
CA PRO A 135 -7.09 -0.75 9.91
C PRO A 135 -7.04 0.20 8.70
N GLY A 136 -8.19 0.55 8.13
CA GLY A 136 -8.31 1.42 6.95
C GLY A 136 -7.83 0.78 5.63
N SER A 137 -7.41 -0.48 5.66
CA SER A 137 -6.86 -1.17 4.49
C SER A 137 -7.90 -1.93 3.68
N ALA A 138 -7.51 -2.35 2.48
CA ALA A 138 -8.29 -3.30 1.69
C ALA A 138 -8.46 -4.67 2.37
N ASN A 139 -7.58 -5.05 3.32
CA ASN A 139 -7.72 -6.28 4.08
C ASN A 139 -8.86 -6.15 5.11
N GLU A 140 -8.94 -5.03 5.82
CA GLU A 140 -10.03 -4.79 6.76
C GLU A 140 -11.38 -4.74 6.05
N ALA A 141 -11.47 -3.99 4.93
CA ALA A 141 -12.68 -3.93 4.14
C ALA A 141 -13.11 -5.32 3.64
N PHE A 142 -12.15 -6.15 3.21
CA PHE A 142 -12.43 -7.52 2.80
C PHE A 142 -12.97 -8.36 3.97
N VAL A 143 -12.30 -8.34 5.12
CA VAL A 143 -12.69 -9.13 6.30
C VAL A 143 -14.07 -8.73 6.80
N ARG A 144 -14.36 -7.43 6.94
CA ARG A 144 -15.67 -6.92 7.38
C ARG A 144 -16.79 -7.16 6.36
N GLY A 145 -16.45 -7.28 5.08
CA GLY A 145 -17.39 -7.58 4.00
C GLY A 145 -17.82 -9.04 3.95
N HIS A 146 -16.94 -9.97 4.33
CA HIS A 146 -17.11 -11.41 4.09
C HIS A 146 -17.38 -12.25 5.36
N PHE A 147 -16.97 -11.80 6.54
CA PHE A 147 -17.09 -12.55 7.79
C PHE A 147 -18.06 -11.86 8.75
N ARG A 148 -19.04 -12.60 9.28
CA ARG A 148 -20.11 -12.08 10.15
C ARG A 148 -20.11 -12.69 11.55
N GLN A 149 -19.62 -13.90 11.69
CA GLN A 149 -19.58 -14.64 12.95
C GLN A 149 -18.22 -14.58 13.64
N ALA A 150 -17.14 -14.55 12.85
CA ALA A 150 -15.80 -14.32 13.38
C ALA A 150 -15.67 -12.90 13.94
N THR A 151 -14.88 -12.74 15.00
CA THR A 151 -14.60 -11.44 15.61
C THR A 151 -13.43 -10.76 14.89
N VAL A 152 -13.66 -9.60 14.29
CA VAL A 152 -12.60 -8.75 13.74
C VAL A 152 -12.03 -7.90 14.87
N ILE A 153 -10.72 -8.05 15.12
CA ILE A 153 -9.98 -7.35 16.18
C ILE A 153 -8.90 -6.44 15.61
#